data_AF-A0A3C2E4R6-F1
#
_entry.id   AF-A0A3C2E4R6-F1
#
_cell.length_a   1.000
_cell.length_b   1.000
_cell.length_c   1.000
_cell.angle_alpha   90.00
_cell.angle_beta   90.00
_cell.angle_gamma   90.00
#
_symmetry.space_group_name_H-M   'P 1'
#
loop_
_entity.id
_entity.type
_entity.pdbx_description
1 polymer ?
#
loop_
_entity_poly.entity_id
_entity_poly.type
_entity_poly.pdbx_seq_one_letter_code
_entity_poly.pdbx_strand_id
1 'polypeptide(L)' 'MSRTIEIVEVGPRDGLQNDPVLMPTEVKLDFIDRLITAGVRRMEVASFVNP' A
#
# COMPACT_ATOMS: atom_id res chain seq x y z
N MET A 1 -7.37 -9.68 -29.23
CA MET A 1 -7.23 -10.08 -27.82
C MET A 1 -6.61 -8.91 -27.05
N SER A 2 -7.29 -8.33 -26.08
CA SER A 2 -6.68 -7.33 -25.19
C SER A 2 -5.78 -8.03 -24.17
N ARG A 3 -4.59 -7.50 -23.92
CA ARG A 3 -3.68 -8.04 -22.91
C ARG A 3 -4.16 -7.64 -21.52
N THR A 4 -4.30 -8.61 -20.61
CA THR A 4 -4.58 -8.34 -19.19
C THR A 4 -3.34 -7.76 -18.53
N ILE A 5 -3.51 -6.65 -17.81
CA ILE A 5 -2.47 -6.02 -16.99
C ILE A 5 -2.91 -6.10 -15.53
N GLU A 6 -1.99 -6.46 -14.65
CA GLU A 6 -2.18 -6.42 -13.20
C GLU A 6 -1.28 -5.34 -12.61
N ILE A 7 -1.82 -4.58 -11.67
CA ILE A 7 -1.09 -3.57 -10.91
C ILE A 7 -1.03 -4.05 -9.47
N VAL A 8 0.16 -3.98 -8.89
CA VAL A 8 0.42 -4.32 -7.49
C VAL A 8 0.82 -3.04 -6.79
N GLU A 9 -0.03 -2.59 -5.86
CA GLU A 9 0.24 -1.39 -5.09
C GLU A 9 1.20 -1.71 -3.93
N VAL A 10 2.32 -1.02 -3.86
CA VAL A 10 3.37 -1.26 -2.85
C VAL A 10 3.58 -0.09 -1.90
N GLY A 11 2.88 1.03 -2.13
CA GLY A 11 2.94 2.24 -1.31
C GLY A 11 2.78 2.00 0.19
N PRO A 12 1.75 1.25 0.66
CA PRO A 12 1.54 1.02 2.10
C PRO A 12 2.70 0.31 2.80
N ARG A 13 3.50 -0.49 2.07
CA ARG A 13 4.70 -1.15 2.60
C ARG A 13 5.97 -0.46 2.15
N ASP A 14 6.35 -0.60 0.89
CA ASP A 14 7.64 -0.17 0.37
C ASP A 14 7.76 1.35 0.31
N GLY A 15 6.66 2.02 -0.04
CA GLY A 15 6.60 3.48 0.02
C GLY A 15 6.81 4.00 1.43
N LEU A 16 5.99 3.56 2.39
CA LEU A 16 6.06 4.02 3.78
C LEU A 16 7.34 3.62 4.51
N GLN A 17 7.95 2.49 4.15
CA GLN A 17 9.21 2.05 4.76
C GLN A 17 10.40 2.93 4.35
N ASN A 18 10.35 3.53 3.16
CA ASN A 18 11.38 4.44 2.67
C ASN A 18 11.09 5.91 2.99
N ASP A 19 9.93 6.23 3.57
CA ASP A 19 9.59 7.57 4.02
C ASP A 19 10.35 7.92 5.30
N PRO A 20 11.02 9.09 5.38
CA PRO A 20 11.72 9.50 6.60
C PRO A 20 10.78 9.77 7.78
N VAL A 21 9.48 9.94 7.55
CA VAL A 21 8.48 10.23 8.58
C VAL A 21 7.73 8.96 8.96
N LEU A 22 7.77 8.62 10.25
CA LEU A 22 6.95 7.53 10.78
C LEU A 22 5.49 7.97 10.84
N MET A 23 4.68 7.42 9.93
CA MET A 23 3.24 7.70 9.92
C MET A 23 2.49 6.98 11.05
N PRO A 24 1.57 7.68 11.77
CA PRO A 24 0.64 7.05 12.70
C PRO A 24 -0.21 5.97 12.04
N THR A 25 -0.62 4.98 12.81
CA THR A 25 -1.37 3.83 12.32
C THR A 25 -2.69 4.24 11.66
N GLU A 26 -3.38 5.24 12.21
CA GLU A 26 -4.66 5.73 11.71
C GLU A 26 -4.52 6.32 10.29
N VAL A 27 -3.39 7.00 10.02
CA VAL A 27 -3.10 7.55 8.69
C VAL A 27 -2.79 6.43 7.69
N LYS A 28 -2.09 5.37 8.13
CA LYS A 28 -1.84 4.19 7.31
C LYS A 28 -3.15 3.50 6.93
N LEU A 29 -4.08 3.37 7.87
CA LEU A 29 -5.40 2.77 7.64
C LEU A 29 -6.22 3.59 6.64
N ASP A 30 -6.31 4.92 6.80
CA ASP A 30 -7.00 5.80 5.85
C ASP A 30 -6.40 5.70 4.44
N PHE A 31 -5.07 5.62 4.33
CA PHE A 31 -4.40 5.42 3.05
C PHE A 31 -4.81 4.10 2.38
N ILE A 32 -4.83 2.99 3.11
CA ILE A 32 -5.24 1.69 2.60
C ILE A 32 -6.72 1.70 2.19
N ASP A 33 -7.61 2.28 2.99
CA ASP A 33 -9.04 2.38 2.67
C ASP A 33 -9.29 3.17 1.39
N ARG A 34 -8.51 4.23 1.15
CA ARG A 34 -8.54 5.01 -0.09
C ARG A 34 -8.08 4.19 -1.30
N LEU A 35 -7.04 3.36 -1.15
CA LEU A 35 -6.57 2.47 -2.22
C LEU A 35 -7.64 1.42 -2.58
N ILE A 36 -8.29 0.83 -1.58
CA ILE A 36 -9.41 -0.09 -1.77
C ILE A 36 -10.54 0.61 -2.53
N THR A 37 -10.91 1.82 -2.09
CA THR A 37 -11.96 2.63 -2.73
C THR A 37 -11.60 3.01 -4.17
N ALA A 38 -10.32 3.22 -4.46
CA ALA A 38 -9.81 3.48 -5.81
C ALA A 38 -9.83 2.24 -6.74
N GLY A 39 -10.20 1.07 -6.21
CA GLY A 39 -10.32 -0.16 -6.98
C GLY A 39 -9.02 -0.96 -7.10
N VAL A 40 -8.03 -0.69 -6.25
CA VAL A 40 -6.82 -1.52 -6.15
C VAL A 40 -7.22 -2.93 -5.70
N ARG A 41 -6.77 -3.93 -6.45
CA ARG A 41 -7.15 -5.34 -6.22
C ARG A 41 -6.05 -6.18 -5.58
N ARG A 42 -4.79 -5.73 -5.69
CA ARG A 42 -3.63 -6.40 -5.10
C ARG A 42 -2.69 -5.35 -4.54
N MET A 43 -2.33 -5.47 -3.27
CA MET A 43 -1.45 -4.53 -2.58
C MET A 43 -0.58 -5.22 -1.51
N GLU A 44 0.58 -4.65 -1.24
CA GLU A 44 1.42 -4.98 -0.08
C GLU A 44 1.13 -4.00 1.06
N VAL A 45 0.46 -4.48 2.10
CA VAL A 45 -0.06 -3.64 3.19
C VAL A 45 1.00 -3.31 4.25
N ALA A 46 1.84 -4.28 4.58
CA ALA A 46 2.82 -4.17 5.66
C ALA A 46 3.95 -5.19 5.50
N SER A 47 5.00 -5.03 6.32
CA SER A 47 6.09 -5.97 6.48
C SER A 47 6.24 -6.35 7.95
N PHE A 48 6.61 -7.60 8.22
CA PHE A 48 6.85 -8.12 9.57
C PHE A 48 8.36 -8.35 9.79
N VAL A 49 9.15 -7.31 9.54
CA VAL A 49 10.58 -7.28 9.85
C VAL A 49 10.82 -6.92 11.32
N ASN A 50 12.08 -6.95 11.74
CA ASN A 50 12.45 -6.40 13.05
C ASN A 50 12.06 -4.90 13.11
N PRO A 51 11.24 -4.47 14.09
CA PRO A 51 10.75 -3.10 14.19
C PRO A 51 11.83 -2.03 14.40
#